data_AF-A0A5U0A6Z0-F1
#
_entry.id   AF-A0A5U0A6Z0-F1
#
_cell.length_a   1.000
_cell.length_b   1.000
_cell.length_c   1.000
_cell.angle_alpha   90.00
_cell.angle_beta   90.00
_cell.angle_gamma   90.00
#
_symmetry.space_group_name_H-M   'P 1'
#
loop_
_entity.id
_entity.type
_entity.pdbx_description
1 polymer ?
#
loop_
_entity_poly.entity_id
_entity_poly.type
_entity_poly.pdbx_seq_one_letter_code
_entity_poly.pdbx_strand_id
1 'polypeptide(L)'
;MVCLLVGIPAISYAHDYGCATVGASMESSLFDAIKNDLNIDVATIIKDKTKVEILDISPVSKVYAESLARMDYEKDKAKNKVAILDKKSYFDSYYENQVKSIVAKYTYINK
;
A
#
# COMPACT_ATOMS: atom_id res chain seq x y z
N MET A 1 44.36 3.02 28.67
CA MET A 1 44.39 4.11 27.67
C MET A 1 44.97 3.50 26.40
N VAL A 2 44.29 3.26 25.27
CA VAL A 2 42.97 3.62 24.72
C VAL A 2 42.56 2.47 23.78
N CYS A 3 41.29 2.07 23.84
CA CYS A 3 40.63 1.20 22.85
C CYS A 3 40.54 1.90 21.49
N LEU A 4 40.84 1.19 20.40
CA LEU A 4 40.34 1.54 19.07
C LEU A 4 39.93 0.25 18.33
N LEU A 5 38.76 -0.28 18.69
CA LEU A 5 37.98 -1.13 17.81
C LEU A 5 37.35 -0.19 16.77
N VAL A 6 37.96 -0.12 15.59
CA VAL A 6 37.40 0.61 14.45
C VAL A 6 36.15 -0.13 14.01
N GLY A 7 35.00 0.41 14.39
CA GLY A 7 33.70 -0.10 13.97
C GLY A 7 33.56 0.01 12.46
N ILE A 8 33.40 -1.14 11.80
CA ILE A 8 32.90 -1.18 10.43
C ILE A 8 31.47 -0.64 10.50
N PRO A 9 31.09 0.40 9.73
CA PRO A 9 29.71 0.76 9.61
C PRO A 9 29.01 -0.43 8.96
N ALA A 10 28.21 -1.14 9.76
CA ALA A 10 27.22 -2.05 9.22
C ALA A 10 26.22 -1.17 8.46
N ILE A 11 26.51 -0.92 7.19
CA ILE A 11 25.53 -0.49 6.21
C ILE A 11 24.54 -1.65 6.11
N SER A 12 23.56 -1.64 7.00
CA SER A 12 22.42 -2.52 6.96
C SER A 12 21.62 -2.12 5.73
N TYR A 13 21.88 -2.78 4.61
CA TYR A 13 20.91 -2.85 3.53
C TYR A 13 19.81 -3.79 4.02
N ALA A 14 18.70 -3.22 4.48
CA ALA A 14 17.46 -3.98 4.57
C ALA A 14 17.15 -4.47 3.15
N HIS A 15 17.16 -5.78 2.94
CA HIS A 15 16.68 -6.36 1.69
C HIS A 15 15.17 -6.06 1.65
N ASP A 16 14.77 -5.12 0.79
CA ASP A 16 13.41 -4.60 0.72
C ASP A 16 12.45 -5.65 0.14
N TYR A 17 11.94 -6.52 1.02
CA TYR A 17 10.79 -7.38 0.72
C TYR A 17 9.46 -6.61 0.81
N GLY A 18 9.47 -5.31 1.12
CA GLY A 18 8.29 -4.50 1.38
C GLY A 18 7.38 -4.34 0.17
N CYS A 19 7.95 -4.17 -1.02
CA CYS A 19 7.15 -4.12 -2.25
C CYS A 19 6.42 -5.43 -2.56
N ALA A 20 7.00 -6.59 -2.21
CA ALA A 20 6.35 -7.88 -2.41
C ALA A 20 5.13 -8.06 -1.49
N THR A 21 5.23 -7.63 -0.22
CA THR A 21 4.12 -7.66 0.74
C THR A 21 3.01 -6.68 0.36
N VAL A 22 3.35 -5.46 -0.05
CA VAL A 22 2.37 -4.46 -0.50
C VAL A 22 1.65 -4.94 -1.76
N GLY A 23 2.39 -5.47 -2.74
CA GLY A 23 1.82 -6.05 -3.96
C GLY A 23 0.86 -7.21 -3.68
N ALA A 24 1.23 -8.12 -2.77
CA ALA A 24 0.37 -9.23 -2.38
C ALA A 24 -0.92 -8.76 -1.67
N SER A 25 -0.83 -7.73 -0.82
CA SER A 25 -2.00 -7.15 -0.17
C SER A 25 -2.97 -6.54 -1.18
N MET A 26 -2.45 -5.82 -2.19
CA MET A 26 -3.27 -5.24 -3.26
C MET A 26 -3.95 -6.31 -4.11
N GLU A 27 -3.22 -7.38 -4.47
CA GLU A 27 -3.77 -8.51 -5.23
C GLU A 27 -4.91 -9.20 -4.45
N SER A 28 -4.74 -9.39 -3.14
CA SER A 28 -5.78 -10.00 -2.29
C SER A 28 -7.06 -9.17 -2.28
N SER A 29 -6.96 -7.85 -2.05
CA SER A 29 -8.14 -6.98 -2.05
C SER A 29 -8.85 -6.96 -3.40
N LEU A 30 -8.09 -7.04 -4.50
CA LEU A 30 -8.65 -7.09 -5.84
C LEU A 30 -9.37 -8.41 -6.10
N PHE A 31 -8.82 -9.55 -5.66
CA PHE A 31 -9.50 -10.84 -5.78
C PHE A 31 -10.74 -10.95 -4.90
N ASP A 32 -10.72 -10.38 -3.70
CA ASP A 32 -11.91 -10.29 -2.86
C ASP A 32 -13.02 -9.49 -3.55
N ALA A 33 -12.71 -8.35 -4.17
CA ALA A 33 -13.68 -7.56 -4.92
C ALA A 33 -14.20 -8.31 -6.16
N ILE A 34 -13.34 -8.97 -6.93
CA ILE A 34 -13.75 -9.78 -8.09
C ILE A 34 -14.73 -10.89 -7.67
N LYS A 35 -14.44 -11.57 -6.56
CA LYS A 35 -15.31 -12.62 -6.03
C LYS A 35 -16.63 -12.06 -5.52
N ASN A 36 -16.58 -11.06 -4.65
CA ASN A 36 -17.75 -10.63 -3.88
C ASN A 36 -18.64 -9.64 -4.64
N ASP A 37 -18.04 -8.77 -5.46
CA ASP A 37 -18.77 -7.68 -6.13
C ASP A 37 -19.15 -8.05 -7.56
N LEU A 38 -18.29 -8.82 -8.26
CA LEU A 38 -18.54 -9.26 -9.65
C LEU A 38 -19.06 -10.69 -9.76
N ASN A 39 -19.08 -11.45 -8.66
CA ASN A 39 -19.50 -12.86 -8.61
C ASN A 39 -18.71 -13.76 -9.58
N ILE A 40 -17.43 -13.46 -9.79
CA ILE A 40 -16.53 -14.25 -10.62
C ILE A 40 -15.74 -15.19 -9.72
N ASP A 41 -15.73 -16.49 -10.06
CA ASP A 41 -14.85 -17.44 -9.38
C ASP A 41 -13.39 -17.16 -9.73
N VAL A 42 -12.64 -16.61 -8.77
CA VAL A 42 -11.21 -16.31 -8.90
C VAL A 42 -10.35 -17.54 -9.20
N ALA A 43 -10.84 -18.76 -8.93
CA ALA A 43 -10.14 -20.01 -9.31
C ALA A 43 -10.13 -20.27 -10.83
N THR A 44 -10.97 -19.56 -11.58
CA THR A 44 -10.99 -19.61 -13.05
C THR A 44 -9.94 -18.73 -13.70
N ILE A 45 -9.34 -17.79 -12.95
CA ILE A 45 -8.32 -16.87 -13.45
C ILE A 45 -7.00 -17.61 -13.68
N ILE A 46 -6.45 -17.48 -14.88
CA ILE A 46 -5.12 -17.98 -15.24
C ILE A 46 -4.08 -16.92 -14.83
N LYS A 47 -3.51 -17.07 -13.63
CA LYS A 47 -2.66 -16.04 -13.00
C LYS A 47 -1.49 -15.60 -13.89
N ASP A 48 -0.80 -16.53 -14.52
CA ASP A 48 0.35 -16.29 -15.41
C ASP A 48 -0.02 -15.59 -16.73
N LYS A 49 -1.32 -15.52 -17.07
CA LYS A 49 -1.84 -14.74 -18.20
C LYS A 49 -2.41 -13.37 -17.80
N THR A 50 -2.33 -13.02 -16.52
CA THR A 50 -2.76 -11.70 -16.04
C THR A 50 -1.84 -10.64 -16.62
N LYS A 51 -2.43 -9.62 -17.23
CA LYS A 51 -1.68 -8.45 -17.73
C LYS A 51 -1.93 -7.26 -16.82
N VAL A 52 -0.86 -6.57 -16.47
CA VAL A 52 -0.91 -5.33 -15.69
C VAL A 52 -0.38 -4.19 -16.54
N GLU A 53 -1.18 -3.15 -16.67
CA GLU A 53 -0.83 -1.92 -17.37
C GLU A 53 -0.87 -0.77 -16.38
N ILE A 54 0.24 -0.05 -16.22
CA ILE A 54 0.26 1.17 -15.40
C ILE A 54 -0.26 2.31 -16.26
N LEU A 55 -1.40 2.87 -15.88
CA LEU A 55 -2.05 3.96 -16.60
C LEU A 55 -1.53 5.33 -16.15
N ASP A 56 -1.24 5.48 -14.85
CA ASP A 56 -0.76 6.73 -14.29
C ASP A 56 0.07 6.50 -13.02
N ILE A 57 1.08 7.36 -12.83
CA ILE A 57 1.83 7.50 -11.60
C ILE A 57 1.93 8.99 -11.31
N SER A 58 1.13 9.47 -10.37
CA SER A 58 1.10 10.88 -9.99
C SER A 58 1.44 11.05 -8.51
N PRO A 59 1.88 12.24 -8.07
CA PRO A 59 1.79 12.59 -6.66
C PRO A 59 0.34 12.48 -6.17
N VAL A 60 0.15 12.10 -4.91
CA VAL A 60 -1.17 12.15 -4.27
C VAL A 60 -1.59 13.61 -4.14
N SER A 61 -2.81 13.93 -4.61
CA SER A 61 -3.34 15.29 -4.45
C SER A 61 -3.67 15.58 -2.98
N LYS A 62 -3.54 16.85 -2.56
CA LYS A 62 -3.84 17.26 -1.18
C LYS A 62 -5.25 16.87 -0.75
N VAL A 63 -6.25 17.14 -1.60
CA VAL A 63 -7.66 16.82 -1.32
C VAL A 63 -7.86 15.32 -1.16
N TYR A 64 -7.19 14.50 -1.98
CA TYR A 64 -7.29 13.06 -1.87
C TYR A 64 -6.64 12.54 -0.58
N ALA A 65 -5.46 13.04 -0.23
CA ALA A 65 -4.79 12.72 1.04
C ALA A 65 -5.63 13.11 2.26
N GLU A 66 -6.25 14.29 2.27
CA GLU A 66 -7.17 14.73 3.32
C GLU A 66 -8.37 13.78 3.47
N SER A 67 -8.93 13.32 2.35
CA SER A 67 -10.04 12.37 2.36
C SER A 67 -9.63 11.02 2.95
N LEU A 68 -8.49 10.47 2.54
CA LEU A 68 -7.94 9.20 3.06
C LEU A 68 -7.64 9.31 4.56
N ALA A 69 -6.94 10.36 4.97
CA ALA A 69 -6.60 10.61 6.37
C ALA A 69 -7.84 10.72 7.26
N ARG A 70 -8.89 11.39 6.78
CA ARG A 70 -10.16 11.50 7.51
C ARG A 70 -10.83 10.14 7.68
N MET A 71 -10.86 9.30 6.64
CA MET A 71 -11.47 7.98 6.73
C MET A 71 -10.77 7.10 7.76
N ASP A 72 -9.44 7.07 7.74
CA ASP A 72 -8.66 6.25 8.68
C ASP A 72 -8.71 6.78 10.11
N TYR A 73 -8.63 8.09 10.30
CA TYR A 73 -8.77 8.71 11.62
C TYR A 73 -10.14 8.37 12.25
N GLU A 74 -11.23 8.51 11.51
CA GLU A 74 -12.57 8.21 12.04
C GLU A 74 -12.77 6.70 12.25
N LYS A 75 -12.20 5.83 11.40
CA LYS A 75 -12.21 4.38 11.59
C LYS A 75 -11.45 3.97 12.85
N ASP A 76 -10.28 4.53 13.06
CA ASP A 76 -9.46 4.24 14.24
C ASP A 76 -10.11 4.76 15.52
N LYS A 77 -10.64 5.99 15.49
CA LYS A 77 -11.43 6.56 16.58
C LYS A 77 -12.65 5.71 16.92
N ALA A 78 -13.38 5.21 15.92
CA ALA A 78 -14.52 4.33 16.15
C ALA A 78 -14.13 3.01 16.82
N LYS A 79 -12.95 2.46 16.47
CA LYS A 79 -12.41 1.24 17.06
C LYS A 79 -11.90 1.45 18.49
N ASN A 80 -11.23 2.56 18.77
CA ASN A 80 -10.49 2.80 20.00
C ASN A 80 -11.12 3.85 20.94
N LYS A 81 -12.32 4.37 20.61
CA LYS A 81 -13.01 5.53 21.23
C LYS A 81 -12.32 6.88 21.02
N VAL A 82 -10.99 6.89 20.90
CA VAL A 82 -10.14 8.03 20.52
C VAL A 82 -9.14 7.51 19.48
N ALA A 83 -8.81 8.32 18.47
CA ALA A 83 -7.79 7.92 17.50
C ALA A 83 -6.41 7.87 18.17
N ILE A 84 -5.58 6.92 17.75
CA ILE A 84 -4.22 6.71 18.27
C ILE A 84 -3.32 7.89 17.88
N LEU A 85 -3.46 8.39 16.65
CA LEU A 85 -2.69 9.51 16.13
C LEU A 85 -3.57 10.74 15.92
N ASP A 86 -2.94 11.92 15.83
CA ASP A 86 -3.64 13.13 15.43
C ASP A 86 -3.96 13.12 13.92
N LYS A 87 -4.90 13.96 13.50
CA LYS A 87 -5.31 14.05 12.09
C LYS A 87 -4.16 14.41 11.15
N LYS A 88 -3.19 15.20 11.61
CA LYS A 88 -2.04 15.61 10.80
C LYS A 88 -1.15 14.41 10.48
N SER A 89 -0.90 13.53 11.45
CA SER A 89 -0.08 12.34 11.27
C SER A 89 -0.68 11.38 10.22
N TYR A 90 -2.02 11.23 10.22
CA TYR A 90 -2.72 10.49 9.15
C TYR A 90 -2.62 11.20 7.79
N PHE A 91 -2.67 12.53 7.74
CA PHE A 91 -2.49 13.26 6.49
C PHE A 91 -1.06 13.12 5.94
N ASP A 92 -0.06 13.29 6.80
CA ASP A 92 1.35 13.23 6.43
C ASP A 92 1.70 11.85 5.84
N SER A 93 1.08 10.75 6.32
CA SER A 93 1.29 9.41 5.75
C SER A 93 0.82 9.25 4.30
N TYR A 94 -0.08 10.13 3.83
CA TYR A 94 -0.63 10.10 2.47
C TYR A 94 -0.08 11.20 1.55
N TYR A 95 0.59 12.22 2.10
CA TYR A 95 0.97 13.41 1.33
C TYR A 95 2.47 13.73 1.38
N GLU A 96 3.11 13.52 2.53
CA GLU A 96 4.54 13.81 2.69
C GLU A 96 5.39 12.66 2.13
N ASN A 97 6.72 12.80 2.13
CA ASN A 97 7.65 11.76 1.70
C ASN A 97 7.46 11.24 0.26
N GLN A 98 6.99 12.12 -0.65
CA GLN A 98 6.83 11.83 -2.08
C GLN A 98 5.91 10.63 -2.40
N VAL A 99 4.90 10.37 -1.56
CA VAL A 99 3.89 9.33 -1.80
C VAL A 99 3.26 9.50 -3.19
N LYS A 100 3.08 8.38 -3.89
CA LYS A 100 2.50 8.32 -5.24
C LYS A 100 1.14 7.64 -5.22
N SER A 101 0.23 8.14 -6.03
CA SER A 101 -0.93 7.40 -6.48
C SER A 101 -0.55 6.65 -7.75
N ILE A 102 -0.83 5.34 -7.79
CA ILE A 102 -0.59 4.49 -8.95
C ILE A 102 -1.95 3.99 -9.43
N VAL A 103 -2.27 4.26 -10.69
CA VAL A 103 -3.44 3.70 -11.34
C VAL A 103 -2.97 2.56 -12.23
N ALA A 104 -3.41 1.35 -11.92
CA ALA A 104 -3.09 0.16 -12.69
C ALA A 104 -4.37 -0.51 -13.21
N LYS A 105 -4.32 -0.94 -14.46
CA LYS A 105 -5.34 -1.76 -15.10
C LYS A 105 -4.88 -3.21 -15.12
N TYR A 106 -5.70 -4.07 -14.52
CA TYR A 106 -5.50 -5.51 -14.55
C TYR A 106 -6.42 -6.12 -15.60
N THR A 107 -5.87 -6.97 -16.46
CA THR A 107 -6.64 -7.78 -17.42
C THR A 107 -6.48 -9.24 -17.03
N TYR A 108 -7.58 -9.85 -16.60
CA TYR A 108 -7.64 -11.27 -16.25
C TYR A 108 -8.16 -12.09 -17.41
N ILE A 109 -7.57 -13.28 -17.59
CA ILE A 109 -8.00 -14.26 -18.58
C ILE A 109 -8.49 -15.49 -17.82
N ASN A 110 -9.69 -15.94 -18.13
CA ASN A 110 -10.27 -17.16 -17.57
C ASN A 110 -9.93 -18.39 -18.45
N LYS A 111 -10.20 -19.57 -17.88
CA LYS A 111 -10.14 -20.86 -18.58
C LYS A 111 -11.23 -21.01 -19.63
#